data_AF-A0A9Q1AX12-F1
#
_entry.id   AF-A0A9Q1AX12-F1
#
_cell.length_a   1.000
_cell.length_b   1.000
_cell.length_c   1.000
_cell.angle_alpha   90.00
_cell.angle_beta   90.00
_cell.angle_gamma   90.00
#
_symmetry.space_group_name_H-M   'P 1'
#
loop_
_entity.id
_entity.type
_entity.pdbx_description
1 polymer ?
#
loop_
_entity_poly.entity_id
_entity_poly.type
_entity_poly.pdbx_seq_one_letter_code
_entity_poly.pdbx_strand_id
1 'polypeptide(L)'
;MPRHSDNLYRTHGEETILLSKHPLPNLLIMDANQNRSKSHSNTSPGNKEGRKLDNIGCWHYSLASFSLRTSEYLCAMEVYTRHVMQNFLPFFEGLPEDQKTKAMAYHADVMALTDYETIAACHVVDAAAKQIATAVYLCRRAWLRTTTIIDDARNCIEDSPFDS
;
A
#
# COMPACT_ATOMS: atom_id res chain seq x y z
N MET A 1 13.99 0.69 2.57
CA MET A 1 13.59 1.65 1.53
C MET A 1 14.24 3.00 1.84
N PRO A 2 14.82 3.73 0.86
CA PRO A 2 15.44 5.01 1.14
C PRO A 2 14.35 6.03 1.51
N ARG A 3 14.52 6.73 2.65
CA ARG A 3 13.60 7.78 3.16
C ARG A 3 13.34 8.96 2.21
N HIS A 4 14.03 9.01 1.06
CA HIS A 4 13.99 10.14 0.14
C HIS A 4 12.70 10.18 -0.69
N SER A 5 12.20 9.03 -1.14
CA SER A 5 10.98 8.95 -1.96
C SER A 5 9.69 9.16 -1.14
N ASP A 6 9.74 8.96 0.18
CA ASP A 6 8.61 9.21 1.09
C ASP A 6 8.18 10.68 1.13
N ASN A 7 9.10 11.62 0.84
CA ASN A 7 8.77 13.05 0.78
C ASN A 7 8.09 13.46 -0.53
N LEU A 8 8.25 12.67 -1.60
CA LEU A 8 7.73 13.00 -2.93
C LEU A 8 6.23 12.65 -3.05
N TYR A 9 5.78 11.64 -2.30
CA TYR A 9 4.41 11.12 -2.35
C TYR A 9 3.76 11.23 -0.96
N ARG A 10 3.72 12.44 -0.41
CA ARG A 10 3.04 12.69 0.87
C ARG A 10 1.55 12.50 0.70
N THR A 11 0.98 11.65 1.54
CA THR A 11 -0.45 11.41 1.62
C THR A 11 -1.02 12.22 2.78
N HIS A 12 -2.15 12.89 2.57
CA HIS A 12 -2.77 13.78 3.54
C HIS A 12 -4.00 13.09 4.16
N GLY A 13 -3.92 12.69 5.43
CA GLY A 13 -5.03 12.09 6.17
C GLY A 13 -4.55 11.29 7.39
N GLU A 14 -5.35 11.18 8.44
CA GLU A 14 -4.99 10.35 9.61
C GLU A 14 -4.91 8.85 9.27
N GLU A 15 -5.67 8.42 8.26
CA GLU A 15 -5.74 7.02 7.83
C GLU A 15 -4.48 6.55 7.10
N THR A 16 -3.73 7.48 6.49
CA THR A 16 -2.48 7.16 5.78
C THR A 16 -1.29 7.01 6.73
N ILE A 17 -1.44 7.43 7.99
CA ILE A 17 -0.46 7.18 9.06
C ILE A 17 -0.32 5.67 9.30
N LEU A 18 -1.39 4.90 9.13
CA LEU A 18 -1.37 3.43 9.24
C LEU A 18 -0.50 2.79 8.14
N LEU A 19 -0.50 3.35 6.93
CA LEU A 19 0.37 2.90 5.84
C LEU A 19 1.85 3.25 6.07
N SER A 20 2.12 4.28 6.86
CA SER A 20 3.48 4.74 7.20
C SER A 20 4.15 3.93 8.31
N LYS A 21 3.39 3.15 9.08
CA LYS A 21 3.89 2.35 10.20
C LYS A 21 3.62 0.87 9.94
N HIS A 22 4.60 0.03 10.25
CA HIS A 22 4.37 -1.42 10.24
C HIS A 22 3.32 -1.77 11.30
N PRO A 23 2.36 -2.66 10.98
CA PRO A 23 1.42 -3.15 11.97
C PRO A 23 2.23 -3.84 13.05
N LEU A 24 2.04 -3.40 14.30
CA LEU A 24 2.62 -4.08 15.44
C LEU A 24 1.99 -5.48 15.56
N PRO A 25 2.75 -6.49 16.00
CA PRO A 25 2.18 -7.80 16.30
C PRO A 25 1.02 -7.64 17.28
N ASN A 26 -0.07 -8.40 17.08
CA ASN A 26 -1.21 -8.40 18.00
C ASN A 26 -0.73 -8.56 19.45
N LEU A 27 -1.28 -7.75 20.36
CA LEU A 27 -0.93 -7.71 21.79
C LEU A 27 -0.95 -9.12 22.41
N LEU A 28 -1.92 -9.97 22.06
CA LEU A 28 -2.00 -11.36 22.53
C LEU A 28 -0.78 -12.22 22.13
N ILE A 29 -0.25 -12.03 20.92
CA ILE A 29 0.94 -12.74 20.42
C ILE A 29 2.20 -12.18 21.11
N MET A 30 2.22 -10.89 21.40
CA MET A 30 3.31 -10.24 22.13
C MET A 30 3.33 -10.71 23.59
N ASP A 31 2.19 -10.77 24.28
CA ASP A 31 2.05 -11.21 25.66
C ASP A 31 2.43 -12.68 25.84
N ALA A 32 2.02 -13.54 24.90
CA ALA A 32 2.40 -14.96 24.87
C ALA A 32 3.93 -15.15 24.73
N ASN A 33 4.62 -14.23 24.04
CA ASN A 33 6.07 -14.25 23.87
C ASN A 33 6.82 -13.55 25.03
N GLN A 34 6.24 -12.52 25.66
CA GLN A 34 6.85 -11.79 26.78
C GLN A 34 6.98 -12.65 28.05
N ASN A 35 6.04 -13.58 28.29
CA ASN A 35 6.12 -14.52 29.42
C ASN A 35 7.37 -15.43 29.42
N ARG A 36 8.13 -15.50 28.32
CA ARG A 36 9.40 -16.25 28.24
C ARG A 36 10.67 -15.40 28.39
N SER A 37 10.58 -14.09 28.22
CA SER A 37 11.76 -13.22 28.22
C SER A 37 11.78 -12.40 29.51
N LYS A 38 12.63 -12.77 30.47
CA LYS A 38 13.00 -11.87 31.59
C LYS A 38 13.73 -10.59 31.11
N SER A 39 13.89 -10.40 29.80
CA SER A 39 14.39 -9.19 29.18
C SER A 39 13.24 -8.44 28.53
N HIS A 40 12.90 -7.29 29.08
CA HIS A 40 12.08 -6.30 28.39
C HIS A 40 12.68 -6.01 27.00
N SER A 41 11.81 -5.74 26.00
CA SER A 41 12.10 -5.08 24.71
C SER A 41 12.47 -5.89 23.45
N ASN A 42 12.20 -7.20 23.34
CA ASN A 42 12.40 -7.84 22.03
C ASN A 42 11.23 -7.54 21.05
N THR A 43 11.43 -6.51 20.21
CA THR A 43 10.58 -6.13 19.05
C THR A 43 10.71 -7.07 17.85
N SER A 44 11.30 -8.27 18.03
CA SER A 44 11.57 -9.21 16.94
C SER A 44 11.44 -10.66 17.42
N PRO A 45 11.03 -11.61 16.56
CA PRO A 45 10.94 -13.02 16.92
C PRO A 45 12.27 -13.57 17.47
N GLY A 46 12.18 -14.38 18.53
CA GLY A 46 13.34 -14.98 19.19
C GLY A 46 14.09 -16.04 18.36
N ASN A 47 13.48 -16.58 17.30
CA ASN A 47 14.10 -17.57 16.41
C ASN A 47 14.69 -16.92 15.15
N LYS A 48 15.88 -17.36 14.69
CA LYS A 48 16.54 -16.90 13.45
C LYS A 48 15.63 -17.01 12.22
N GLU A 49 14.92 -18.11 12.05
CA GLU A 49 14.00 -18.30 10.91
C GLU A 49 12.75 -17.42 11.04
N GLY A 50 12.26 -17.20 12.26
CA GLY A 50 11.18 -16.23 12.50
C GLY A 50 11.61 -14.81 12.12
N ARG A 51 12.79 -14.39 12.55
CA ARG A 51 13.34 -13.06 12.21
C ARG A 51 13.49 -12.84 10.71
N LYS A 52 13.87 -13.86 9.95
CA LYS A 52 13.93 -13.78 8.48
C LYS A 52 12.54 -13.56 7.88
N LEU A 53 11.54 -14.32 8.31
CA LEU A 53 10.15 -14.19 7.83
C LEU A 53 9.56 -12.83 8.18
N ASP A 54 9.80 -12.35 9.40
CA ASP A 54 9.37 -11.02 9.87
C ASP A 54 10.03 -9.90 9.06
N ASN A 55 11.33 -10.01 8.76
CA ASN A 55 12.02 -9.06 7.88
C ASN A 55 11.46 -9.06 6.45
N ILE A 56 11.14 -10.24 5.89
CA ILE A 56 10.54 -10.35 4.55
C ILE A 56 9.13 -9.75 4.56
N GLY A 57 8.35 -10.00 5.61
CA GLY A 57 7.02 -9.41 5.78
C GLY A 57 7.10 -7.88 5.90
N CYS A 58 7.97 -7.36 6.77
CA CYS A 58 8.21 -5.92 6.88
C CYS A 58 8.64 -5.30 5.54
N TRP A 59 9.53 -5.96 4.79
CA TRP A 59 9.96 -5.47 3.48
C TRP A 59 8.78 -5.41 2.48
N HIS A 60 7.97 -6.46 2.39
CA HIS A 60 6.77 -6.46 1.52
C HIS A 60 5.78 -5.38 1.95
N TYR A 61 5.57 -5.18 3.25
CA TYR A 61 4.71 -4.12 3.77
C TYR A 61 5.22 -2.74 3.35
N SER A 62 6.50 -2.45 3.56
CA SER A 62 7.09 -1.16 3.14
C SER A 62 6.96 -0.93 1.64
N LEU A 63 7.18 -1.97 0.83
CA LEU A 63 7.06 -1.89 -0.63
C LEU A 63 5.62 -1.61 -1.04
N ALA A 64 4.66 -2.35 -0.50
CA ALA A 64 3.25 -2.19 -0.80
C ALA A 64 2.71 -0.83 -0.35
N SER A 65 3.08 -0.38 0.86
CA SER A 65 2.75 0.96 1.35
C SER A 65 3.36 2.07 0.49
N PHE A 66 4.54 1.84 -0.09
CA PHE A 66 5.11 2.78 -1.05
C PHE A 66 4.29 2.81 -2.35
N SER A 67 3.97 1.64 -2.91
CA SER A 67 3.13 1.52 -4.11
C SER A 67 1.76 2.18 -3.94
N LEU A 68 1.11 2.02 -2.79
CA LEU A 68 -0.17 2.69 -2.48
C LEU A 68 -0.03 4.21 -2.51
N ARG A 69 0.97 4.77 -1.83
CA ARG A 69 1.18 6.22 -1.78
C ARG A 69 1.51 6.81 -3.14
N THR A 70 2.32 6.10 -3.94
CA THR A 70 2.61 6.51 -5.32
C THR A 70 1.35 6.46 -6.17
N SER A 71 0.52 5.42 -6.02
CA SER A 71 -0.73 5.30 -6.78
C SER A 71 -1.77 6.36 -6.40
N GLU A 72 -1.87 6.71 -5.12
CA GLU A 72 -2.73 7.79 -4.63
C GLU A 72 -2.32 9.13 -5.24
N TYR A 73 -1.01 9.41 -5.26
CA TYR A 73 -0.47 10.61 -5.90
C TYR A 73 -0.76 10.65 -7.41
N LEU A 74 -0.56 9.53 -8.12
CA LEU A 74 -0.85 9.45 -9.56
C LEU A 74 -2.33 9.72 -9.85
N CYS A 75 -3.24 9.12 -9.08
CA CYS A 75 -4.67 9.37 -9.20
C CYS A 75 -5.01 10.85 -8.97
N ALA A 76 -4.39 11.50 -7.98
CA ALA A 76 -4.58 12.94 -7.77
C ALA A 76 -4.08 13.79 -8.95
N MET A 77 -2.95 13.42 -9.55
CA MET A 77 -2.43 14.08 -10.76
C MET A 77 -3.34 13.89 -11.97
N GLU A 78 -3.91 12.70 -12.16
CA GLU A 78 -4.86 12.42 -13.25
C GLU A 78 -6.14 13.24 -13.10
N VAL A 79 -6.68 13.34 -11.89
CA VAL A 79 -7.84 14.21 -11.59
C VAL A 79 -7.51 15.66 -11.93
N TYR A 80 -6.32 16.13 -11.56
CA TYR A 80 -5.87 17.48 -11.89
C TYR A 80 -5.71 17.68 -13.40
N THR A 81 -5.10 16.74 -14.12
CA THR A 81 -4.97 16.77 -15.58
C THR A 81 -6.33 16.86 -16.26
N ARG A 82 -7.30 16.05 -15.81
CA ARG A 82 -8.68 16.09 -16.29
C ARG A 82 -9.31 17.47 -16.08
N HIS A 83 -9.16 18.04 -14.88
CA HIS A 83 -9.65 19.38 -14.58
C HIS A 83 -9.03 20.46 -15.49
N VAL A 84 -7.71 20.41 -15.70
CA VAL A 84 -7.01 21.32 -16.60
C VAL A 84 -7.52 21.20 -18.04
N MET A 85 -7.66 19.98 -18.56
CA MET A 85 -8.15 19.75 -19.93
C MET A 85 -9.59 20.22 -20.12
N GLN A 86 -10.45 20.03 -19.14
CA GLN A 86 -11.81 20.57 -19.14
C GLN A 86 -11.82 22.10 -19.20
N ASN A 87 -10.93 22.77 -18.48
CA ASN A 87 -10.79 24.22 -18.54
C ASN A 87 -10.24 24.73 -19.88
N PHE A 88 -9.53 23.88 -20.64
CA PHE A 88 -9.06 24.22 -21.98
C PHE A 88 -10.13 24.09 -23.07
N LEU A 89 -11.22 23.36 -22.81
CA LEU A 89 -12.29 23.11 -23.78
C LEU A 89 -12.85 24.39 -24.44
N PRO A 90 -13.15 25.48 -23.69
CA PRO A 90 -13.68 26.72 -24.29
C PRO A 90 -12.69 27.40 -25.23
N PHE A 91 -11.38 27.22 -25.02
CA PHE A 91 -10.35 27.77 -25.91
C PHE A 91 -10.33 27.01 -27.24
N PHE A 92 -10.56 25.70 -27.22
CA PHE A 92 -10.64 24.89 -28.44
C PHE A 92 -11.86 25.26 -29.29
N GLU A 93 -12.97 25.61 -28.65
CA GLU A 93 -14.19 26.02 -29.35
C GLU A 93 -14.03 27.32 -30.15
N GLY A 94 -13.12 28.20 -29.73
CA GLY A 94 -12.81 29.47 -30.40
C GLY A 94 -11.81 29.36 -31.56
N LEU A 95 -11.29 28.17 -31.85
CA LEU A 95 -10.31 27.97 -32.93
C LEU A 95 -10.99 27.92 -34.32
N PRO A 96 -10.24 28.24 -35.40
CA PRO A 96 -10.65 27.94 -36.78
C PRO A 96 -10.98 26.45 -36.95
N GLU A 97 -11.92 26.11 -37.83
CA GLU A 97 -12.52 24.77 -37.89
C GLU A 97 -11.51 23.62 -38.15
N ASP A 98 -10.49 23.89 -38.96
CA ASP A 98 -9.40 22.95 -39.26
C ASP A 98 -8.51 22.68 -38.04
N GLN A 99 -8.33 23.67 -37.17
CA GLN A 99 -7.56 23.58 -35.93
C GLN A 99 -8.40 23.03 -34.78
N LYS A 100 -9.67 23.45 -34.70
CA LYS A 100 -10.64 22.98 -33.72
C LYS A 100 -10.81 21.46 -33.78
N THR A 101 -10.97 20.90 -34.98
CA THR A 101 -11.12 19.45 -35.15
C THR A 101 -9.91 18.69 -34.57
N LYS A 102 -8.70 19.18 -34.83
CA LYS A 102 -7.46 18.58 -34.30
C LYS A 102 -7.35 18.74 -32.77
N ALA A 103 -7.69 19.91 -32.25
CA ALA A 103 -7.66 20.19 -30.82
C ALA A 103 -8.66 19.31 -30.05
N MET A 104 -9.87 19.12 -30.58
CA MET A 104 -10.88 18.26 -29.97
C MET A 104 -10.48 16.78 -30.01
N ALA A 105 -9.84 16.32 -31.09
CA ALA A 105 -9.27 14.97 -31.16
C ALA A 105 -8.17 14.78 -30.10
N TYR A 106 -7.24 15.73 -29.98
CA TYR A 106 -6.20 15.69 -28.95
C TYR A 106 -6.79 15.69 -27.53
N HIS A 107 -7.80 16.53 -27.27
CA HIS A 107 -8.51 16.53 -25.99
C HIS A 107 -9.11 15.15 -25.69
N ALA A 108 -9.79 14.53 -26.65
CA ALA A 108 -10.37 13.20 -26.48
C ALA A 108 -9.29 12.14 -26.19
N ASP A 109 -8.15 12.19 -26.87
CA ASP A 109 -7.02 11.28 -26.64
C ASP A 109 -6.45 11.43 -25.23
N VAL A 110 -6.26 12.67 -24.76
CA VAL A 110 -5.77 12.93 -23.39
C VAL A 110 -6.77 12.43 -22.37
N MET A 111 -8.07 12.67 -22.56
CA MET A 111 -9.10 12.18 -21.64
C MET A 111 -9.12 10.64 -21.58
N ALA A 112 -9.05 9.97 -22.73
CA ALA A 112 -8.96 8.52 -22.78
C ALA A 112 -7.70 7.99 -22.08
N LEU A 113 -6.54 8.65 -22.29
CA LEU A 113 -5.30 8.31 -21.59
C LEU A 113 -5.46 8.41 -20.08
N THR A 114 -6.03 9.52 -19.58
CA THR A 114 -6.24 9.69 -18.12
C THR A 114 -7.15 8.62 -17.54
N ASP A 115 -8.16 8.14 -18.29
CA ASP A 115 -9.02 7.05 -17.82
C ASP A 115 -8.26 5.71 -17.74
N TYR A 116 -7.39 5.41 -18.71
CA TYR A 116 -6.54 4.22 -18.65
C TYR A 116 -5.53 4.28 -17.50
N GLU A 117 -4.95 5.45 -17.24
CA GLU A 117 -4.03 5.68 -16.12
C GLU A 117 -4.74 5.46 -14.78
N THR A 118 -5.98 5.96 -14.62
CA THR A 118 -6.78 5.74 -13.42
C THR A 118 -7.06 4.25 -13.19
N ILE A 119 -7.41 3.51 -14.25
CA ILE A 119 -7.62 2.06 -14.15
C ILE A 119 -6.31 1.35 -13.75
N ALA A 120 -5.18 1.75 -14.32
CA ALA A 120 -3.88 1.20 -13.98
C ALA A 120 -3.52 1.48 -12.51
N ALA A 121 -3.80 2.69 -12.01
CA ALA A 121 -3.65 3.05 -10.60
C ALA A 121 -4.52 2.15 -9.70
N CYS A 122 -5.78 1.91 -10.04
CA CYS A 122 -6.64 0.97 -9.30
C CYS A 122 -6.04 -0.45 -9.25
N HIS A 123 -5.46 -0.95 -10.34
CA HIS A 123 -4.79 -2.25 -10.34
C HIS A 123 -3.54 -2.27 -9.44
N VAL A 124 -2.79 -1.18 -9.38
CA VAL A 124 -1.64 -1.04 -8.45
C VAL A 124 -2.11 -1.07 -7.00
N VAL A 125 -3.20 -0.38 -6.67
CA VAL A 125 -3.80 -0.38 -5.34
C VAL A 125 -4.22 -1.80 -4.93
N ASP A 126 -4.93 -2.54 -5.80
CA ASP A 126 -5.34 -3.92 -5.53
C ASP A 126 -4.14 -4.87 -5.35
N ALA A 127 -3.12 -4.74 -6.20
CA ALA A 127 -1.88 -5.51 -6.06
C ALA A 127 -1.16 -5.20 -4.74
N ALA A 128 -1.08 -3.93 -4.35
CA ALA A 128 -0.48 -3.52 -3.09
C ALA A 128 -1.28 -4.00 -1.88
N ALA A 129 -2.62 -3.98 -1.93
CA ALA A 129 -3.47 -4.53 -0.87
C ALA A 129 -3.18 -6.03 -0.65
N LYS A 130 -3.06 -6.81 -1.72
CA LYS A 130 -2.68 -8.24 -1.66
C LYS A 130 -1.27 -8.44 -1.09
N GLN A 131 -0.33 -7.56 -1.43
CA GLN A 131 1.01 -7.59 -0.86
C GLN A 131 1.03 -7.26 0.64
N ILE A 132 0.20 -6.31 1.09
CA ILE A 132 0.03 -6.03 2.53
C ILE A 132 -0.52 -7.27 3.24
N ALA A 133 -1.59 -7.90 2.71
CA ALA A 133 -2.14 -9.11 3.30
C ALA A 133 -1.08 -10.23 3.42
N THR A 134 -0.26 -10.40 2.38
CA THR A 134 0.87 -11.35 2.37
C THR A 134 1.92 -10.98 3.41
N ALA A 135 2.26 -9.70 3.52
CA ALA A 135 3.21 -9.20 4.50
C ALA A 135 2.76 -9.48 5.94
N VAL A 136 1.49 -9.19 6.25
CA VAL A 136 0.92 -9.43 7.58
C VAL A 136 0.88 -10.93 7.88
N TYR A 137 0.52 -11.76 6.91
CA TYR A 137 0.59 -13.22 7.05
C TYR A 137 2.00 -13.70 7.41
N LEU A 138 3.02 -13.23 6.68
CA LEU A 138 4.42 -13.59 6.93
C LEU A 138 4.89 -13.15 8.32
N CYS A 139 4.56 -11.94 8.74
CA CYS A 139 4.85 -11.47 10.09
C CYS A 139 4.12 -12.32 11.13
N ARG A 140 2.80 -12.55 10.99
CA ARG A 140 2.02 -13.39 11.91
C ARG A 140 2.64 -14.78 12.06
N ARG A 141 3.00 -15.42 10.95
CA ARG A 141 3.65 -16.73 10.93
C ARG A 141 5.03 -16.70 11.60
N ALA A 142 5.81 -15.65 11.39
CA ALA A 142 7.10 -15.46 12.06
C ALA A 142 6.97 -15.45 13.58
N TRP A 143 5.96 -14.75 14.10
CA TRP A 143 5.70 -14.62 15.53
C TRP A 143 5.05 -15.87 16.13
N LEU A 144 4.16 -16.55 15.41
CA LEU A 144 3.55 -17.79 15.89
C LEU A 144 4.56 -18.94 16.03
N ARG A 145 5.62 -18.96 15.22
CA ARG A 145 6.73 -19.93 15.33
C ARG A 145 7.51 -19.82 16.64
N THR A 146 7.43 -18.71 17.37
CA THR A 146 8.09 -18.56 18.67
C THR A 146 7.18 -18.90 19.84
N THR A 147 5.89 -19.09 19.60
CA THR A 147 4.89 -19.43 20.62
C THR A 147 4.80 -20.93 20.88
N THR A 148 4.56 -21.32 22.14
CA THR A 148 4.32 -22.72 22.55
C THR A 148 2.84 -23.08 22.48
N ILE A 149 2.19 -22.73 21.36
CA ILE A 149 0.80 -23.08 21.08
C ILE A 149 0.77 -24.43 20.37
N ILE A 150 -0.25 -25.25 20.66
CA ILE A 150 -0.48 -26.55 19.99
C ILE A 150 -0.68 -26.30 18.49
N ASP A 151 -0.17 -27.20 17.64
CA ASP A 151 -0.13 -27.01 16.18
C ASP A 151 -1.52 -26.71 15.58
N ASP A 152 -2.57 -27.38 16.06
CA ASP A 152 -3.96 -27.13 15.59
C ASP A 152 -4.43 -25.70 15.88
N ALA A 153 -4.15 -25.19 17.07
CA ALA A 153 -4.47 -23.82 17.44
C ALA A 153 -3.60 -22.81 16.67
N ARG A 154 -2.33 -23.16 16.36
CA ARG A 154 -1.48 -22.32 15.51
C ARG A 154 -2.03 -22.21 14.09
N ASN A 155 -2.40 -23.34 13.48
CA ASN A 155 -2.96 -23.37 12.13
C ASN A 155 -4.27 -22.59 12.05
N CYS A 156 -5.15 -22.75 13.05
CA CYS A 156 -6.39 -21.98 13.14
C CYS A 156 -6.15 -20.45 13.18
N ILE A 157 -5.12 -19.99 13.91
CA ILE A 157 -4.78 -18.56 13.97
C ILE A 157 -4.11 -18.07 12.66
N GLU A 158 -3.32 -18.92 11.99
CA GLU A 158 -2.72 -18.61 10.69
C GLU A 158 -3.78 -18.47 9.59
N ASP A 159 -4.79 -19.35 9.59
CA ASP A 159 -5.86 -19.41 8.58
C ASP A 159 -7.02 -18.44 8.87
N SER A 160 -7.06 -17.83 10.06
CA SER A 160 -8.08 -16.84 10.40
C SER A 160 -7.96 -15.62 9.49
N PRO A 161 -9.09 -15.13 8.93
CA PRO A 161 -9.10 -13.86 8.20
C PRO A 161 -8.54 -12.73 9.07
N PHE A 162 -7.99 -11.70 8.43
CA PHE A 162 -7.57 -10.50 9.14
C PHE A 162 -8.80 -9.75 9.63
N ASP A 163 -8.80 -9.33 10.90
CA ASP A 163 -9.80 -8.38 11.39
C ASP A 163 -9.61 -7.07 10.62
N SER A 164 -10.70 -6.59 10.02
CA SER A 164 -10.79 -5.33 9.28
C SER A 164 -10.72 -4.12 10.19
#